data_AF-A0A3A6Q164-F1
#
_entry.id   AF-A0A3A6Q164-F1
#
_cell.length_a   1.000
_cell.length_b   1.000
_cell.length_c   1.000
_cell.angle_alpha   90.00
_cell.angle_beta   90.00
_cell.angle_gamma   90.00
#
_symmetry.space_group_name_H-M   'P 1'
#
loop_
_entity.id
_entity.type
_entity.pdbx_description
1 polymer ?
#
loop_
_entity_poly.entity_id
_entity_poly.type
_entity_poly.pdbx_seq_one_letter_code
_entity_poly.pdbx_strand_id
1 'polypeptide(L)' 'MESATGMNATITWGGAGLVLALAGTAFVISEIQHGLEVGNPFAVAYGGAVVVATVIAVLLIVPSMRSSN' A
#
# COMPACT_ATOMS: atom_id res chain seq x y z
N MET A 1 24.85 27.95 -8.47
CA MET A 1 23.49 27.60 -8.93
C MET A 1 23.40 26.09 -8.90
N GLU A 2 23.06 25.52 -7.75
CA GLU A 2 22.86 24.08 -7.58
C GLU A 2 21.39 23.79 -7.91
N SER A 3 21.16 23.01 -8.96
CA SER A 3 19.84 22.77 -9.52
C SER A 3 18.97 21.95 -8.56
N ALA A 4 17.68 22.28 -8.53
CA ALA A 4 16.63 21.64 -7.75
C ALA A 4 16.33 20.18 -8.17
N THR A 5 17.31 19.26 -8.08
CA THR A 5 17.21 17.87 -8.54
C THR A 5 17.67 16.86 -7.49
N GLY A 6 17.18 17.00 -6.24
CA GLY A 6 17.48 16.09 -5.14
C GLY A 6 16.25 15.66 -4.37
N MET A 7 15.17 15.24 -5.05
CA MET A 7 14.03 14.67 -4.35
C MET A 7 14.46 13.34 -3.73
N ASN A 8 14.38 13.24 -2.40
CA ASN A 8 14.80 12.06 -1.65
C ASN A 8 14.13 10.81 -2.24
N ALA A 9 14.93 9.82 -2.66
CA ALA A 9 14.46 8.59 -3.28
C ALA A 9 13.42 7.86 -2.41
N THR A 10 13.51 7.97 -1.08
CA THR A 10 12.53 7.45 -0.13
C THR A 10 11.16 8.12 -0.28
N ILE A 11 11.12 9.42 -0.59
CA ILE A 11 9.87 10.16 -0.81
C ILE A 11 9.26 9.79 -2.16
N THR A 12 10.05 9.81 -3.24
CA THR A 12 9.55 9.53 -4.59
C THR A 12 9.10 8.07 -4.75
N TRP A 13 9.94 7.12 -4.35
CA TRP A 13 9.63 5.70 -4.50
C TRP A 13 8.74 5.16 -3.38
N GLY A 14 8.86 5.69 -2.16
CA GLY A 14 7.95 5.35 -1.07
C GLY A 14 6.52 5.82 -1.35
N GLY A 15 6.35 7.05 -1.86
CA GLY A 15 5.04 7.56 -2.28
C GLY A 15 4.40 6.74 -3.40
N ALA A 16 5.16 6.44 -4.46
CA ALA A 16 4.67 5.60 -5.56
C ALA A 16 4.32 4.17 -5.09
N GLY A 17 5.15 3.59 -4.22
CA GLY A 17 4.90 2.28 -3.61
C GLY A 17 3.62 2.25 -2.76
N LEU A 18 3.35 3.31 -2.00
CA LEU A 18 2.10 3.44 -1.25
C LEU A 18 0.87 3.55 -2.14
N VAL A 19 0.93 4.36 -3.22
CA VAL A 19 -0.17 4.46 -4.17
C VAL A 19 -0.47 3.10 -4.80
N LEU A 20 0.55 2.36 -5.20
CA LEU A 20 0.40 1.02 -5.76
C LEU A 20 -0.19 0.02 -4.74
N ALA A 21 0.29 0.04 -3.49
CA ALA A 21 -0.23 -0.83 -2.44
C ALA A 21 -1.71 -0.56 -2.15
N LEU A 22 -2.12 0.71 -2.13
CA LEU A 22 -3.51 1.11 -1.95
C LEU A 22 -4.38 0.69 -3.14
N ALA A 23 -3.91 0.89 -4.37
CA ALA A 23 -4.62 0.45 -5.57
C ALA A 23 -4.80 -1.08 -5.62
N GLY A 24 -3.75 -1.83 -5.30
CA GLY A 24 -3.81 -3.29 -5.20
C GLY A 24 -4.77 -3.76 -4.11
N THR A 25 -4.80 -3.08 -2.97
CA THR A 25 -5.76 -3.39 -1.89
C THR A 25 -7.20 -3.12 -2.33
N ALA A 26 -7.45 -2.01 -3.02
CA ALA A 26 -8.77 -1.67 -3.53
C ALA A 26 -9.28 -2.73 -4.52
N PHE A 27 -8.41 -3.30 -5.34
CA PHE A 27 -8.75 -4.40 -6.25
C PHE A 27 -9.11 -5.69 -5.49
N VAL A 28 -8.32 -6.03 -4.47
CA VAL A 28 -8.51 -7.26 -3.67
C VAL A 28 -9.80 -7.24 -2.83
N ILE A 29 -10.35 -6.07 -2.49
CA ILE A 29 -11.64 -5.97 -1.79
C ILE A 29 -12.76 -6.66 -2.57
N SER A 30 -12.78 -6.55 -3.91
CA SER A 30 -13.76 -7.22 -4.75
C SER A 30 -13.65 -8.75 -4.67
N GLU A 31 -12.44 -9.29 -4.54
CA GLU A 31 -12.23 -10.73 -4.33
C GLU A 31 -12.65 -11.21 -2.95
N ILE A 32 -12.49 -10.37 -1.91
CA ILE A 32 -13.01 -10.67 -0.57
C ILE A 32 -14.54 -10.75 -0.60
N GLN A 33 -15.20 -9.77 -1.23
CA GLN A 33 -16.66 -9.76 -1.36
C GLN A 33 -17.15 -10.99 -2.12
N HIS A 34 -16.54 -11.28 -3.26
CA HIS A 34 -16.86 -12.48 -4.02
C HIS A 34 -16.62 -13.76 -3.22
N GLY A 35 -15.50 -13.85 -2.49
CA GLY A 35 -15.18 -14.97 -1.60
C GLY A 35 -16.20 -15.19 -0.50
N LEU A 36 -16.77 -14.12 0.06
CA LEU A 36 -17.86 -14.19 1.02
C LEU A 36 -19.17 -14.68 0.38
N GLU A 37 -19.49 -14.22 -0.83
CA GLU A 37 -20.69 -14.63 -1.57
C GLU A 37 -20.69 -16.12 -1.91
N VAL A 38 -19.55 -16.66 -2.34
CA VAL A 38 -19.43 -18.07 -2.73
C VAL A 38 -18.99 -18.99 -1.59
N GLY A 39 -18.81 -18.45 -0.38
CA GLY A 39 -18.39 -19.20 0.80
C GLY A 39 -16.95 -19.76 0.71
N ASN A 40 -16.06 -19.11 -0.04
CA ASN A 40 -14.66 -19.50 -0.17
C ASN A 40 -13.78 -18.81 0.90
N PRO A 41 -13.35 -19.52 1.96
CA PRO A 41 -12.57 -18.94 3.04
C PRO A 41 -11.16 -18.51 2.61
N PHE A 42 -10.59 -19.10 1.55
CA PHE A 42 -9.24 -18.77 1.09
C PHE A 42 -9.15 -17.39 0.46
N ALA A 43 -10.14 -17.01 -0.34
CA ALA A 43 -10.21 -15.68 -0.94
C ALA A 43 -10.29 -14.58 0.13
N VAL A 44 -11.11 -14.82 1.17
CA VAL A 44 -11.27 -13.91 2.31
C VAL A 44 -9.98 -13.80 3.12
N ALA A 45 -9.33 -14.93 3.43
CA ALA A 45 -8.08 -14.96 4.20
C ALA A 45 -6.93 -14.29 3.44
N TYR A 46 -6.77 -14.59 2.15
CA TYR A 46 -5.77 -13.94 1.30
C TYR A 46 -6.00 -12.43 1.22
N GLY A 47 -7.23 -12.00 0.94
CA GLY A 47 -7.52 -10.60 0.84
C GLY A 47 -7.33 -9.84 2.16
N GLY A 48 -7.70 -10.45 3.29
CA GLY A 48 -7.40 -9.93 4.61
C GLY A 48 -5.90 -9.75 4.86
N ALA A 49 -5.07 -10.71 4.44
CA ALA A 49 -3.61 -10.60 4.56
C ALA A 49 -3.04 -9.44 3.74
N VAL A 50 -3.56 -9.20 2.53
CA VAL A 50 -3.16 -8.07 1.69
C VAL A 50 -3.52 -6.73 2.35
N VAL A 51 -4.72 -6.60 2.93
CA VAL A 51 -5.13 -5.38 3.65
C VAL A 51 -4.17 -5.10 4.82
N VAL A 52 -3.83 -6.12 5.61
CA VAL A 52 -2.88 -5.98 6.72
C VAL A 52 -1.49 -5.56 6.22
N ALA A 53 -0.99 -6.16 5.14
CA ALA A 53 0.29 -5.81 4.55
C ALA A 53 0.34 -4.34 4.09
N THR A 54 -0.75 -3.83 3.51
CA THR A 54 -0.85 -2.43 3.11
C THR A 54 -0.86 -1.48 4.30
N VAL A 55 -1.54 -1.83 5.39
CA VAL A 55 -1.49 -1.05 6.64
C VAL A 55 -0.06 -0.97 7.17
N ILE A 56 0.67 -2.10 7.19
CA ILE A 56 2.07 -2.14 7.60
C ILE A 56 2.93 -1.24 6.69
N ALA A 57 2.75 -1.32 5.37
CA ALA A 57 3.48 -0.48 4.42
C ALA A 57 3.25 1.02 4.69
N VAL A 58 2.00 1.42 4.93
CA VAL A 58 1.64 2.81 5.30
C VAL A 58 2.35 3.22 6.59
N LEU A 59 2.33 2.38 7.62
CA LEU A 59 2.96 2.67 8.91
C LEU A 59 4.48 2.82 8.82
N LEU A 60 5.14 2.12 7.89
CA LEU A 60 6.59 2.20 7.71
C LEU A 60 7.01 3.39 6.83
N ILE A 61 6.25 3.67 5.78
CA ILE A 61 6.64 4.65 4.76
C ILE A 61 6.19 6.06 5.17
N VAL A 62 4.99 6.25 5.73
CA VAL A 62 4.45 7.58 6.06
C VAL A 62 5.30 8.37 7.06
N PRO A 63 5.77 7.80 8.18
CA PRO A 63 6.64 8.53 9.11
C PRO A 63 7.98 8.92 8.47
N SER A 64 8.54 8.04 7.63
CA SER A 64 9.79 8.26 6.90
C SER A 64 9.68 9.44 5.92
N MET A 65 8.49 9.70 5.37
CA MET A 65 8.24 10.89 4.54
C MET A 65 8.12 12.19 5.35
N ARG A 66 7.69 12.13 6.61
CA ARG A 66 7.51 13.31 7.49
C ARG A 66 8.82 13.79 8.13
N SER A 67 9.79 12.89 8.30
CA SER A 67 11.08 13.18 8.94
C SER A 67 12.10 13.90 8.05
N SER A 68 11.75 14.22 6.80
CA SER A 68 12.63 14.86 5.82
C SER A 68 12.49 16.40 5.79
N ASN A 69 12.22 17.02 6.94
CA ASN A 69 12.23 18.48 7.12
C ASN A 69 13.50 18.91 7.85
#